data_AF-A0A0K6HYG0-F1
#
_entry.id   AF-A0A0K6HYG0-F1
#
_cell.length_a   1.000
_cell.length_b   1.000
_cell.length_c   1.000
_cell.angle_alpha   90.00
_cell.angle_beta   90.00
_cell.angle_gamma   90.00
#
_symmetry.space_group_name_H-M   'P 1'
#
loop_
_entity.id
_entity.type
_entity.pdbx_description
1 polymer ?
#
loop_
_entity_poly.entity_id
_entity_poly.type
_entity_poly.pdbx_seq_one_letter_code
_entity_poly.pdbx_strand_id
1 'polypeptide(L)'
;MAVLAMANGNIDAPQNAMSGKARATIQLRFVAGTDVADVIPAPRRHLDRQGFPQVAVKPSRGEAFRATRFPPDHPLVKFVEQSLAQTAGRKPHVLPNLAGSLPNGTFTEILGLPTIWVPHSHAECGRTAPTGTCCCR
;
A
#
# COMPACT_ATOMS: atom_id res chain seq x y z
N MET A 1 7.43 -6.96 -2.03
CA MET A 1 6.35 -7.95 -2.00
C MET A 1 6.41 -8.67 -0.66
N ALA A 2 5.27 -8.98 -0.04
CA ALA A 2 5.23 -9.68 1.24
C ALA A 2 4.14 -10.77 1.22
N VAL A 3 4.43 -11.92 1.81
CA VAL A 3 3.45 -12.99 1.99
C VAL A 3 2.65 -12.68 3.26
N LEU A 4 1.33 -12.50 3.11
CA LEU A 4 0.43 -12.21 4.23
C LEU A 4 -0.01 -13.48 4.96
N ALA A 5 -0.22 -14.57 4.21
CA ALA A 5 -0.65 -15.85 4.74
C ALA A 5 -0.29 -16.98 3.77
N MET A 6 0.02 -18.17 4.30
CA MET A 6 0.18 -19.40 3.54
C MET A 6 -0.61 -20.52 4.21
N ALA A 7 -1.21 -21.39 3.41
CA ALA A 7 -1.94 -22.55 3.87
C ALA A 7 -1.55 -23.77 3.04
N ASN A 8 -1.24 -24.87 3.72
CA ASN A 8 -0.94 -26.17 3.15
C ASN A 8 -1.38 -27.26 4.15
N GLY A 9 -2.46 -27.98 3.84
CA GLY A 9 -3.08 -28.92 4.77
C GLY A 9 -3.99 -28.24 5.81
N ASN A 10 -4.41 -29.00 6.82
CA ASN A 10 -5.23 -28.53 7.93
C ASN A 10 -4.46 -28.69 9.25
N ILE A 11 -4.18 -27.57 9.94
CA ILE A 11 -3.44 -27.57 11.20
C ILE A 11 -4.27 -28.13 12.36
N ASP A 12 -5.60 -27.97 12.32
CA ASP A 12 -6.51 -28.44 13.36
C ASP A 12 -6.81 -29.94 13.24
N ALA A 13 -6.50 -30.56 12.09
CA ALA A 13 -6.68 -31.98 11.83
C ALA A 13 -5.50 -32.52 10.99
N PRO A 14 -4.32 -32.72 11.60
CA PRO A 14 -3.13 -33.16 10.88
C PRO A 14 -3.30 -34.58 10.35
N GLN A 15 -2.91 -34.79 9.10
CA GLN A 15 -2.94 -36.09 8.44
C GLN A 15 -1.55 -36.42 7.90
N ASN A 16 -1.16 -37.70 7.97
CA ASN A 16 0.06 -38.22 7.36
C ASN A 16 -0.15 -38.41 5.84
N ALA A 17 -0.60 -37.37 5.14
CA ALA A 17 -0.87 -37.38 3.70
C ALA A 17 -0.36 -36.10 3.06
N MET A 18 0.10 -36.18 1.81
CA MET A 18 0.45 -35.00 1.03
C MET A 18 -0.80 -34.17 0.75
N SER A 19 -0.72 -32.88 1.04
CA SER A 19 -1.83 -31.96 0.83
C SER A 19 -2.10 -31.75 -0.66
N GLY A 20 -3.33 -31.97 -1.11
CA GLY A 20 -3.72 -31.81 -2.52
C GLY A 20 -3.79 -30.35 -3.00
N LYS A 21 -3.61 -29.37 -2.11
CA LYS A 21 -3.67 -27.94 -2.43
C LYS A 21 -2.85 -27.11 -1.46
N ALA A 22 -2.14 -26.12 -1.99
CA ALA A 22 -1.53 -25.04 -1.23
C ALA A 22 -2.05 -23.68 -1.72
N ARG A 23 -2.04 -22.67 -0.84
CA ARG A 23 -2.43 -21.30 -1.17
C ARG A 23 -1.53 -20.31 -0.44
N ALA A 24 -1.14 -19.24 -1.11
CA ALA A 24 -0.52 -18.07 -0.50
C ALA A 24 -1.32 -16.81 -0.84
N THR A 25 -1.46 -15.91 0.13
CA THR A 25 -1.98 -14.56 -0.07
C THR A 25 -0.81 -13.61 0.00
N ILE A 26 -0.61 -12.79 -1.02
CA ILE A 26 0.57 -11.95 -1.18
C ILE A 26 0.12 -10.50 -1.36
N GLN A 27 0.80 -9.57 -0.68
CA GLN A 27 0.66 -8.14 -0.87
C GLN A 27 1.82 -7.60 -1.71
N LEU A 28 1.47 -6.86 -2.77
CA LEU A 28 2.41 -6.08 -3.54
C LEU A 28 2.16 -4.60 -3.26
N ARG A 29 3.21 -3.89 -2.83
CA ARG A 29 3.24 -2.43 -2.81
C ARG A 29 3.94 -1.94 -4.06
N PHE A 30 3.40 -0.90 -4.68
CA PHE A 30 3.90 -0.33 -5.92
C PHE A 30 3.89 1.21 -5.84
N VAL A 31 4.62 1.84 -6.77
CA VAL A 31 4.82 3.29 -6.82
C VAL A 31 4.04 3.91 -7.98
N ALA A 32 3.86 5.24 -7.94
CA ALA A 32 3.24 5.98 -9.04
C ALA A 32 3.93 5.66 -10.38
N GLY A 33 3.14 5.45 -11.44
CA GLY A 33 3.61 5.01 -12.76
C GLY A 33 3.70 3.50 -12.95
N THR A 34 3.39 2.69 -11.93
CA THR A 34 3.26 1.23 -12.10
C THR A 34 2.01 0.90 -12.92
N ASP A 35 2.15 0.06 -13.94
CA ASP A 35 1.01 -0.48 -14.67
C ASP A 35 0.25 -1.50 -13.82
N VAL A 36 -0.86 -1.06 -13.22
CA VAL A 36 -1.71 -1.88 -12.35
C VAL A 36 -2.37 -3.02 -13.13
N ALA A 37 -2.63 -2.84 -14.43
CA ALA A 37 -3.24 -3.89 -15.26
C ALA A 37 -2.29 -5.08 -15.46
N ASP A 38 -0.98 -4.84 -15.44
CA ASP A 38 0.04 -5.89 -15.61
C ASP A 38 0.45 -6.57 -14.28
N VAL A 39 -0.05 -6.12 -13.13
CA VAL A 39 0.31 -6.66 -11.80
C VAL A 39 -0.04 -8.14 -11.65
N ILE A 40 -1.17 -8.60 -12.21
CA ILE A 40 -1.59 -10.01 -12.17
C ILE A 40 -0.99 -10.82 -13.33
N PRO A 41 -0.99 -10.32 -14.58
CA PRO A 41 -0.34 -11.00 -15.71
C PRO A 41 1.16 -11.22 -15.54
N ALA A 42 1.92 -10.29 -14.94
CA ALA A 42 3.37 -10.41 -14.85
C ALA A 42 3.85 -11.64 -14.03
N PRO A 43 3.35 -11.91 -12.81
CA PRO A 43 3.66 -13.14 -12.07
C PRO A 43 3.24 -14.41 -12.82
N ARG A 44 2.09 -14.38 -13.51
CA ARG A 44 1.64 -15.52 -14.33
C ARG A 44 2.65 -15.84 -15.42
N ARG A 45 3.03 -14.84 -16.23
CA ARG A 45 4.06 -15.00 -17.28
C ARG A 45 5.38 -15.51 -16.70
N HIS A 46 5.77 -15.01 -15.53
CA HIS A 46 6.99 -15.48 -14.86
C HIS A 46 6.90 -16.97 -14.49
N LEU A 47 5.81 -17.38 -13.85
CA LEU A 47 5.59 -18.78 -13.47
C LEU A 47 5.51 -19.72 -14.69
N ASP A 48 4.92 -19.27 -15.80
CA ASP A 48 4.88 -20.04 -17.05
C ASP A 48 6.29 -20.26 -17.62
N ARG A 49 7.13 -19.22 -17.63
CA ARG A 49 8.55 -19.36 -18.05
C ARG A 49 9.36 -20.28 -17.14
N GLN A 50 8.96 -20.43 -15.88
CA GLN A 50 9.61 -21.31 -14.92
C GLN A 50 9.01 -22.73 -14.90
N GLY A 51 8.03 -23.03 -15.77
CA GLY A 51 7.43 -24.36 -15.85
C GLY A 51 6.42 -24.67 -14.74
N PHE A 52 5.74 -23.65 -14.19
CA PHE A 52 4.70 -23.80 -13.15
C PHE A 52 3.28 -23.46 -13.64
N PRO A 53 2.77 -24.08 -14.73
CA PRO A 53 1.43 -23.78 -15.26
C PRO A 53 0.29 -24.15 -14.28
N GLN A 54 0.53 -25.06 -13.34
CA GLN A 54 -0.45 -25.53 -12.35
C GLN A 54 -0.75 -24.50 -11.24
N VAL A 55 0.09 -23.47 -11.06
CA VAL A 55 -0.13 -22.44 -10.04
C VAL A 55 -1.18 -21.47 -10.54
N ALA A 56 -2.26 -21.22 -9.82
CA ALA A 56 -3.22 -20.19 -10.20
C ALA A 56 -2.87 -18.84 -9.56
N VAL A 57 -2.82 -17.76 -10.36
CA VAL A 57 -2.67 -16.37 -9.86
C VAL A 57 -4.02 -15.67 -10.02
N LYS A 58 -4.57 -15.17 -8.91
CA LYS A 58 -5.88 -14.50 -8.89
C LYS A 58 -5.77 -13.18 -8.11
N PRO A 59 -6.51 -12.13 -8.50
CA PRO A 59 -6.62 -10.93 -7.69
C PRO A 59 -7.18 -11.26 -6.30
N SER A 60 -6.69 -10.56 -5.28
CA SER A 60 -7.26 -10.63 -3.93
C SER A 60 -8.62 -9.92 -3.89
N ARG A 61 -9.36 -10.08 -2.78
CA ARG A 61 -10.59 -9.31 -2.54
C ARG A 61 -10.24 -7.84 -2.35
N GLY A 62 -10.99 -6.96 -3.01
CA GLY A 62 -10.85 -5.50 -2.92
C GLY A 62 -10.25 -4.86 -4.16
N GLU A 63 -10.49 -3.56 -4.31
CA GLU A 63 -9.93 -2.76 -5.39
C GLU A 63 -8.50 -2.30 -5.04
N ALA A 64 -7.61 -2.31 -6.03
CA ALA A 64 -6.27 -1.79 -5.84
C ALA A 64 -6.30 -0.25 -5.86
N PHE A 65 -5.84 0.40 -4.80
CA PHE A 65 -5.62 1.85 -4.83
C PHE A 65 -4.46 2.19 -5.75
N ARG A 66 -4.71 3.03 -6.76
CA ARG A 66 -3.66 3.57 -7.63
C ARG A 66 -2.66 4.36 -6.80
N ALA A 67 -1.37 4.15 -7.07
CA ALA A 67 -0.33 4.91 -6.41
C ALA A 67 -0.24 6.32 -7.05
N THR A 68 -0.45 7.34 -6.24
CA THR A 68 -0.40 8.75 -6.66
C THR A 68 0.78 9.46 -6.01
N ARG A 69 1.35 10.44 -6.72
CA ARG A 69 2.32 11.39 -6.17
C ARG A 69 1.89 12.80 -6.54
N PHE A 70 1.73 13.67 -5.55
CA PHE A 70 1.50 15.09 -5.81
C PHE A 70 2.84 15.81 -6.10
N PRO A 71 2.92 16.73 -7.07
CA PRO A 71 4.17 17.42 -7.41
C PRO A 71 4.73 18.20 -6.21
N PRO A 72 5.97 17.91 -5.74
CA PRO A 72 6.55 18.57 -4.56
C PRO A 72 6.83 20.06 -4.74
N ASP A 73 6.98 20.49 -5.99
CA ASP A 73 7.26 21.85 -6.44
C ASP A 73 6.00 22.70 -6.65
N HIS A 74 4.80 22.11 -6.50
CA HIS A 74 3.55 22.83 -6.65
C HIS A 74 3.44 23.98 -5.62
N PRO A 75 2.99 25.19 -6.01
CA PRO A 75 2.93 26.35 -5.12
C PRO A 75 2.18 26.11 -3.80
N LEU A 76 1.14 25.27 -3.84
CA LEU A 76 0.39 24.86 -2.64
C LEU A 76 1.27 24.16 -1.58
N VAL A 77 2.27 23.40 -1.99
CA VAL A 77 3.19 22.72 -1.04
C VAL A 77 3.97 23.77 -0.25
N LYS A 78 4.51 24.80 -0.94
CA LYS A 78 5.23 25.90 -0.29
C LYS A 78 4.33 26.70 0.65
N PHE A 79 3.08 26.95 0.24
CA PHE A 79 2.10 27.62 1.08
C PHE A 79 1.84 26.85 2.40
N VAL A 80 1.59 25.54 2.31
CA VAL A 80 1.36 24.70 3.50
C VAL A 80 2.62 24.58 4.35
N GLU A 81 3.81 24.43 3.75
CA GLU A 81 5.08 24.39 4.47
C GLU A 81 5.30 25.65 5.32
N GLN A 82 5.05 26.83 4.74
CA GLN A 82 5.17 28.12 5.43
C GLN A 82 4.15 28.27 6.55
N SER A 83 2.89 27.92 6.31
CA SER A 83 1.83 27.98 7.33
C SER A 83 2.16 27.08 8.52
N LEU A 84 2.57 25.83 8.26
CA LEU A 84 2.94 24.89 9.33
C LEU A 84 4.21 25.34 10.08
N ALA A 85 5.19 25.93 9.39
CA ALA A 85 6.38 26.45 10.04
C ALA A 85 6.06 27.61 11.00
N GLN A 86 5.13 28.50 10.62
CA GLN A 86 4.66 29.60 11.47
C GLN A 86 3.90 29.08 12.70
N THR A 87 2.99 28.12 12.51
CA THR A 87 2.16 27.61 13.62
C THR A 87 2.93 26.69 14.57
N ALA A 88 3.80 25.81 14.05
CA ALA A 88 4.51 24.81 14.86
C ALA A 88 5.90 25.27 15.36
N GLY A 89 6.38 26.45 14.93
CA GLY A 89 7.69 26.99 15.30
C GLY A 89 8.89 26.18 14.80
N ARG A 90 8.67 25.25 13.86
CA ARG A 90 9.71 24.37 13.29
C ARG A 90 9.42 24.08 11.83
N LYS A 91 10.48 23.92 11.02
CA LYS A 91 10.34 23.58 9.61
C LYS A 91 9.79 22.15 9.44
N PRO A 92 8.65 21.94 8.76
CA PRO A 92 8.13 20.59 8.53
C PRO A 92 8.98 19.87 7.49
N HIS A 93 9.02 18.54 7.58
CA HIS A 93 9.68 17.70 6.59
C HIS A 93 8.69 17.32 5.48
N VAL A 94 9.02 17.64 4.24
CA VAL A 94 8.15 17.36 3.08
C VAL A 94 8.48 15.97 2.52
N LEU A 95 7.54 15.04 2.64
CA LEU A 95 7.65 13.70 2.10
C LEU A 95 6.78 13.56 0.85
N PRO A 96 7.37 13.28 -0.34
CA PRO A 96 6.61 13.19 -1.58
C PRO A 96 5.73 11.94 -1.66
N ASN A 97 6.06 10.88 -0.91
CA ASN A 97 5.18 9.73 -0.71
C ASN A 97 5.30 9.24 0.73
N LEU A 98 4.22 8.64 1.23
CA LEU A 98 4.20 7.96 2.52
C LEU A 98 3.95 6.46 2.30
N ALA A 99 4.43 5.62 3.21
CA ALA A 99 4.13 4.19 3.20
C ALA A 99 2.65 3.95 3.59
N GLY A 100 1.74 3.91 2.62
CA GLY A 100 0.32 3.71 2.84
C GLY A 100 -0.48 3.70 1.53
N SER A 101 -1.65 3.07 1.54
CA SER A 101 -2.61 3.15 0.45
C SER A 101 -3.73 4.10 0.85
N LEU A 102 -4.00 5.10 0.02
CA LEU A 102 -5.02 6.11 0.26
C LEU A 102 -5.77 6.37 -1.06
N PRO A 103 -7.07 6.70 -1.02
CA PRO A 103 -7.88 6.99 -2.21
C PRO A 103 -7.57 8.38 -2.80
N ASN A 104 -6.29 8.78 -2.87
CA ASN A 104 -5.87 10.07 -3.40
C ASN A 104 -6.20 10.21 -4.90
N GLY A 105 -6.26 9.09 -5.64
CA GLY A 105 -6.65 9.09 -7.06
C GLY A 105 -8.04 9.70 -7.29
N THR A 106 -8.99 9.50 -6.37
CA THR A 106 -10.32 10.10 -6.47
C THR A 106 -10.25 11.64 -6.46
N PHE A 107 -9.42 12.22 -5.60
CA PHE A 107 -9.28 13.68 -5.54
C PHE A 107 -8.45 14.23 -6.70
N THR A 108 -7.34 13.59 -7.01
CA THR A 108 -6.36 14.10 -7.98
C THR A 108 -6.77 13.83 -9.43
N GLU A 109 -7.21 12.60 -9.75
CA GLU A 109 -7.50 12.18 -11.13
C GLU A 109 -8.96 12.44 -11.51
N ILE A 110 -9.92 12.28 -10.59
CA ILE A 110 -11.35 12.46 -10.90
C ILE A 110 -11.78 13.92 -10.67
N LEU A 111 -11.43 14.50 -9.52
CA LEU A 111 -11.84 15.86 -9.15
C LEU A 111 -10.84 16.94 -9.57
N GLY A 112 -9.62 16.57 -9.98
CA GLY A 112 -8.56 17.54 -10.34
C GLY A 112 -8.07 18.38 -9.16
N LEU A 113 -8.30 17.94 -7.92
CA LEU A 113 -7.98 18.67 -6.71
C LEU A 113 -6.60 18.28 -6.17
N PRO A 114 -5.82 19.25 -5.69
CA PRO A 114 -4.54 18.96 -5.06
C PRO A 114 -4.76 18.29 -3.70
N THR A 115 -3.92 17.29 -3.37
CA THR A 115 -3.96 16.59 -2.08
C THR A 115 -2.64 16.77 -1.33
N ILE A 116 -2.70 17.37 -0.15
CA ILE A 116 -1.58 17.46 0.79
C ILE A 116 -2.00 16.79 2.10
N TRP A 117 -1.13 15.94 2.62
CA TRP A 117 -1.38 15.22 3.87
C TRP A 117 -0.55 15.82 5.01
N VAL A 118 -1.23 16.25 6.06
CA VAL A 118 -0.62 16.74 7.30
C VAL A 118 -0.93 15.74 8.42
N PRO A 119 0.03 14.88 8.82
CA PRO A 119 -0.23 13.93 9.89
C PRO A 119 -0.29 14.64 11.24
N HIS A 120 -1.42 14.51 11.94
CA HIS A 120 -1.59 15.04 13.30
C HIS A 120 -1.03 14.14 14.40
N SER A 121 -0.57 12.93 14.07
CA SER A 121 0.03 11.99 15.02
C SER A 121 1.43 11.56 14.57
N HIS A 122 2.27 11.21 15.53
CA HIS A 122 3.68 10.87 15.38
C HIS A 122 3.87 9.38 15.06
N ALA A 123 5.06 8.99 14.55
CA ALA A 123 5.33 7.62 14.07
C ALA A 123 5.09 6.52 15.13
N GLU A 124 5.25 6.88 16.40
CA GLU A 124 5.11 6.02 17.58
C GLU A 124 3.64 5.66 17.89
N CYS A 125 2.69 6.33 17.24
CA CYS A 125 1.26 6.22 17.52
C CYS A 125 0.63 4.88 17.08
N GLY A 126 1.41 3.97 16.45
CA GLY A 126 0.99 2.58 16.23
C GLY A 126 -0.32 2.40 15.47
N ARG A 127 -0.67 3.28 14.52
CA ARG A 127 -2.00 3.31 13.83
C ARG A 127 -2.40 2.03 13.10
N THR A 128 -1.47 1.10 12.86
CA THR A 128 -1.73 -0.22 12.24
C THR A 128 -1.53 -1.39 13.20
N ALA A 129 -1.20 -1.12 14.47
CA ALA A 129 -1.10 -2.11 15.53
C ALA A 129 -2.46 -2.30 16.22
N PRO A 130 -2.74 -3.47 16.82
CA PRO A 130 -4.04 -3.78 17.45
C PRO A 130 -4.46 -2.84 18.59
N THR A 131 -3.53 -2.04 19.12
CA THR A 131 -3.72 -1.13 20.26
C THR A 131 -3.46 0.34 19.89
N GLY A 132 -3.75 0.75 18.65
CA GLY A 132 -3.52 2.13 18.22
C GLY A 132 -4.31 3.14 19.05
N THR A 133 -3.62 3.90 19.92
CA THR A 133 -4.18 5.04 20.64
C THR A 133 -3.96 6.32 19.84
N CYS A 134 -4.92 7.25 19.90
CA CYS A 134 -4.76 8.58 19.32
C CYS A 134 -3.86 9.42 20.24
N CYS A 135 -2.58 9.57 19.90
CA CYS A 135 -1.66 10.43 20.65
C CYS A 135 -1.83 11.89 20.18
N CYS A 136 -2.82 12.58 20.74
CA CYS A 136 -2.83 14.03 20.78
C CYS A 136 -1.84 14.47 21.87
N ARG A 137 -0.87 15.32 21.51
CA ARG A 137 -0.06 16.06 22.46
C ARG A 137 -0.49 17.51 22.42
#